data_AF-A0A849DJ44-F1
#
_entry.id   AF-A0A849DJ44-F1
#
_cell.length_a   1.000
_cell.length_b   1.000
_cell.length_c   1.000
_cell.angle_alpha   90.00
_cell.angle_beta   90.00
_cell.angle_gamma   90.00
#
_symmetry.space_group_name_H-M   'P 1'
#
loop_
_entity.id
_entity.type
_entity.pdbx_description
1 polymer ?
#
loop_
_entity_poly.entity_id
_entity_poly.type
_entity_poly.pdbx_seq_one_letter_code
_entity_poly.pdbx_strand_id
1 'polypeptide(L)'
;VGEPVTIRYDPRDITEIRVFHEDRFLCRAVSTELAEHTIGLKEITAARNARRRELGHRLTDRASVVDRLLAVHQPPRDPTPATSEPPAPNVPRLKRYREG
;
A
#
# COMPACT_ATOMS: atom_id res chain seq x y z
N VAL A 1 27.82 4.04 16.23
CA VAL A 1 27.36 4.09 14.82
C VAL A 1 26.61 2.79 14.55
N GLY A 2 25.37 2.85 14.08
CA GLY A 2 24.50 1.66 13.89
C GLY A 2 23.22 1.66 14.75
N GLU A 3 22.98 2.70 15.53
CA GLU A 3 21.75 2.87 16.30
C GLU A 3 20.58 3.27 15.39
N PRO A 4 19.35 2.80 15.67
CA PRO A 4 18.17 3.17 14.90
C PRO A 4 17.80 4.64 15.13
N VAL A 5 17.37 5.31 14.07
CA VAL A 5 16.91 6.71 14.11
C VAL A 5 15.53 6.85 13.49
N THR A 6 14.76 7.81 13.98
CA THR A 6 13.46 8.17 13.42
C THR A 6 13.64 9.33 12.43
N ILE A 7 13.12 9.17 11.22
CA ILE A 7 13.20 10.17 10.16
C ILE A 7 11.82 10.82 9.97
N ARG A 8 11.77 12.16 9.96
CA ARG A 8 10.57 12.94 9.65
C ARG A 8 10.83 13.82 8.43
N TYR A 9 9.90 13.83 7.47
CA TYR A 9 10.00 14.59 6.23
C TYR A 9 8.61 14.91 5.65
N ASP A 10 8.50 15.96 4.82
CA ASP A 10 7.32 16.20 4.00
C ASP A 10 7.50 15.43 2.68
N PRO A 11 6.56 14.57 2.27
CA PRO A 11 6.64 13.86 0.99
C PRO A 11 6.82 14.77 -0.24
N ARG A 12 6.44 16.06 -0.16
CA ARG A 12 6.61 17.03 -1.25
C ARG A 12 8.00 17.69 -1.24
N ASP A 13 8.65 17.69 -0.09
CA ASP A 13 9.96 18.29 0.12
C ASP A 13 10.90 17.24 0.74
N ILE A 14 11.47 16.41 -0.14
CA ILE A 14 12.43 15.38 0.27
C ILE A 14 13.87 15.90 0.27
N THR A 15 14.05 17.19 -0.03
CA THR A 15 15.37 17.83 -0.06
C THR A 15 15.96 17.93 1.34
N GLU A 16 15.10 17.92 2.36
CA GLU A 16 15.46 17.94 3.76
C GLU A 16 14.79 16.78 4.51
N ILE A 17 15.56 16.08 5.34
CA ILE A 17 15.03 15.15 6.34
C ILE A 17 15.49 15.55 7.75
N ARG A 18 14.61 15.35 8.73
CA ARG A 18 14.91 15.57 10.15
C ARG A 18 15.15 14.24 10.84
N VAL A 19 16.31 14.11 11.47
CA VAL A 19 16.75 12.87 12.12
C VAL A 19 16.62 13.00 13.63
N PHE A 20 16.01 12.00 14.25
CA PHE A 20 15.79 11.93 15.68
C PHE A 20 16.39 10.64 16.26
N HIS A 21 16.99 10.74 17.44
CA HIS A 21 17.42 9.59 18.23
C HIS A 21 16.74 9.66 19.61
N GLU A 22 15.99 8.62 19.97
CA GLU A 22 15.18 8.59 21.19
C GLU A 22 14.29 9.83 21.33
N ASP A 23 13.57 10.17 20.25
CA ASP A 23 12.73 11.37 20.12
C ASP A 23 13.44 12.72 20.31
N ARG A 24 14.77 12.72 20.46
CA ARG A 24 15.59 13.94 20.49
C ARG A 24 16.09 14.27 19.09
N PHE A 25 15.97 15.53 18.71
CA PHE A 25 16.48 16.02 17.44
C PHE A 25 18.01 15.95 17.41
N LEU A 26 18.56 15.27 16.40
CA LEU A 26 20.00 15.18 16.19
C LEU A 26 20.47 16.21 15.17
N CYS A 27 19.91 16.13 13.97
CA CYS A 27 20.32 16.98 12.87
C CYS A 27 19.30 17.01 11.74
N ARG A 28 19.59 17.91 10.80
CA ARG A 28 18.88 18.11 9.56
C ARG A 28 19.81 17.70 8.43
N ALA A 29 19.45 16.66 7.69
CA ALA A 29 20.22 16.21 6.55
C ALA A 29 19.58 16.77 5.28
N VAL A 30 20.40 17.42 4.45
CA VAL A 30 19.95 18.10 3.23
C VAL A 30 20.60 17.43 2.03
N SER A 31 19.83 17.21 0.96
CA SER A 31 20.33 16.73 -0.32
C SER A 31 20.50 17.89 -1.29
N THR A 32 21.74 18.13 -1.73
CA THR A 32 22.04 19.17 -2.72
C THR A 32 21.58 18.77 -4.12
N GLU A 33 21.59 17.48 -4.46
CA GLU A 33 21.20 16.99 -5.79
C GLU A 33 19.70 17.18 -6.06
N LEU A 34 18.89 17.01 -5.02
CA LEU A 34 17.44 17.17 -5.12
C LEU A 34 16.98 18.60 -4.81
N ALA A 35 17.87 19.53 -4.48
CA ALA A 35 17.51 20.89 -4.10
C ALA A 35 16.73 21.64 -5.18
N GLU A 36 16.97 21.33 -6.46
CA GLU A 36 16.27 21.92 -7.61
C GLU A 36 14.98 21.17 -8.01
N HIS A 37 14.73 20.01 -7.40
CA HIS A 37 13.63 19.12 -7.77
C HIS A 37 12.46 19.26 -6.79
N THR A 38 11.35 19.81 -7.27
CA THR A 38 10.08 19.85 -6.52
C THR A 38 9.15 18.74 -7.00
N ILE A 39 8.72 17.85 -6.10
CA ILE A 39 7.80 16.76 -6.45
C ILE A 39 6.35 17.23 -6.25
N GLY A 40 5.56 17.19 -7.32
CA GLY A 40 4.16 17.57 -7.28
C GLY A 40 3.27 16.52 -6.57
N LEU A 41 2.20 16.98 -5.91
CA LEU A 41 1.23 16.07 -5.26
C LEU A 41 0.62 15.05 -6.24
N LYS A 42 0.41 15.46 -7.50
CA LYS A 42 -0.11 14.60 -8.57
C LYS A 42 0.84 13.43 -8.85
N GLU A 43 2.13 13.70 -8.90
CA GLU A 43 3.17 12.69 -9.15
C GLU A 43 3.27 11.71 -7.98
N ILE A 44 3.25 12.22 -6.74
CA ILE A 44 3.21 11.39 -5.53
C ILE A 44 1.98 10.46 -5.57
N THR A 45 0.82 11.01 -5.94
CA THR A 45 -0.43 10.24 -6.01
C THR A 45 -0.36 9.18 -7.12
N ALA A 46 0.16 9.55 -8.30
CA ALA A 46 0.34 8.64 -9.42
C ALA A 46 1.29 7.48 -9.06
N ALA A 47 2.43 7.78 -8.44
CA ALA A 47 3.41 6.79 -7.98
C ALA A 47 2.81 5.82 -6.95
N ARG A 48 2.08 6.35 -5.95
CA ARG A 48 1.36 5.52 -4.96
C ARG A 48 0.34 4.59 -5.62
N ASN A 49 -0.42 5.10 -6.58
CA ASN A 49 -1.42 4.32 -7.31
C ASN A 49 -0.78 3.26 -8.22
N ALA A 50 0.36 3.57 -8.85
CA ALA A 50 1.12 2.61 -9.64
C ALA A 50 1.61 1.45 -8.75
N ARG A 51 2.26 1.75 -7.62
CA ARG A 51 2.71 0.74 -6.65
C ARG A 51 1.56 -0.10 -6.11
N ARG A 52 0.42 0.52 -5.80
CA ARG A 52 -0.76 -0.22 -5.32
C ARG A 52 -1.28 -1.20 -6.37
N ARG A 53 -1.35 -0.78 -7.64
CA ARG A 53 -1.76 -1.64 -8.74
C ARG A 53 -0.79 -2.79 -8.92
N GLU A 54 0.51 -2.52 -8.95
CA GLU A 54 1.55 -3.55 -9.07
C GLU A 54 1.43 -4.62 -7.97
N LEU A 55 1.29 -4.19 -6.70
CA LEU A 55 1.09 -5.11 -5.59
C LEU A 55 -0.21 -5.90 -5.71
N GLY A 56 -1.29 -5.27 -6.13
CA GLY A 56 -2.58 -5.92 -6.38
C GLY A 56 -2.47 -6.99 -7.47
N HIS A 57 -1.85 -6.68 -8.61
CA HIS A 57 -1.60 -7.63 -9.69
C HIS A 57 -0.79 -8.83 -9.19
N ARG A 58 0.31 -8.59 -8.47
CA ARG A 58 1.14 -9.67 -7.91
C ARG A 58 0.36 -10.59 -6.96
N LEU A 59 -0.58 -10.05 -6.19
CA LEU A 59 -1.44 -10.85 -5.32
C LEU A 59 -2.44 -11.67 -6.13
N THR A 60 -3.12 -11.06 -7.10
CA THR A 60 -4.07 -11.75 -7.99
C THR A 60 -3.40 -12.87 -8.77
N ASP A 61 -2.22 -12.62 -9.34
CA ASP A 61 -1.47 -13.61 -10.09
C ASP A 61 -1.13 -14.82 -9.21
N ARG A 62 -0.64 -14.58 -8.00
CA ARG A 62 -0.34 -15.65 -7.03
C ARG A 62 -1.59 -16.42 -6.61
N ALA A 63 -2.71 -15.74 -6.36
CA ALA A 63 -3.97 -16.38 -6.03
C ALA A 63 -4.43 -17.30 -7.17
N SER A 64 -4.33 -16.84 -8.42
CA SER A 64 -4.72 -17.63 -9.59
C SER A 64 -3.93 -18.93 -9.76
N VAL A 65 -2.64 -18.92 -9.40
CA VAL A 65 -1.80 -20.12 -9.43
C VAL A 65 -2.26 -21.10 -8.37
N VAL A 66 -2.54 -20.62 -7.16
CA VAL A 66 -3.06 -21.45 -6.07
C VAL A 66 -4.41 -22.06 -6.45
N ASP A 67 -5.33 -21.27 -7.02
CA ASP A 67 -6.66 -21.76 -7.45
C ASP A 67 -6.54 -22.89 -8.49
N ARG A 68 -5.63 -22.76 -9.46
CA ARG A 68 -5.37 -23.81 -10.45
C ARG A 68 -4.84 -25.09 -9.81
N LEU A 69 -3.91 -24.98 -8.87
CA LEU A 69 -3.36 -26.14 -8.15
C LEU A 69 -4.43 -26.84 -7.32
N LEU A 70 -5.27 -26.07 -6.63
CA LEU A 70 -6.39 -26.60 -5.86
C LEU A 70 -7.41 -27.31 -6.78
N ALA A 71 -7.73 -26.75 -7.94
CA ALA A 71 -8.65 -27.35 -8.90
C ALA A 71 -8.16 -28.72 -9.43
N VAL A 72 -6.86 -28.89 -9.62
CA VAL A 72 -6.27 -30.18 -10.07
C VAL A 72 -6.36 -31.27 -8.99
N HIS A 73 -6.41 -30.89 -7.72
CA HIS A 73 -6.46 -31.85 -6.60
C HIS A 73 -7.85 -31.98 -5.98
N GLN A 74 -8.84 -31.28 -6.52
CA GLN A 74 -10.22 -31.37 -6.06
C GLN A 74 -10.90 -32.56 -6.75
N PRO A 75 -11.35 -33.59 -6.00
CA PRO A 75 -12.19 -34.64 -6.58
C PRO A 75 -13.48 -34.01 -7.16
N PRO A 76 -14.16 -34.70 -8.11
CA PRO A 76 -15.43 -34.21 -8.63
C PRO A 76 -16.36 -33.89 -7.46
N ARG A 77 -16.75 -32.62 -7.32
CA ARG A 77 -17.78 -32.25 -6.36
C ARG A 77 -19.09 -32.81 -6.88
N ASP A 78 -19.65 -33.79 -6.17
CA ASP A 78 -21.07 -34.09 -6.31
C ASP A 78 -21.85 -32.78 -6.16
N PRO A 79 -22.90 -32.54 -6.96
CA PRO A 79 -23.68 -31.32 -6.87
C PRO A 79 -24.33 -31.28 -5.50
N THR A 80 -23.71 -30.56 -4.55
CA THR A 80 -24.36 -30.19 -3.31
C THR A 80 -25.60 -29.37 -3.68
N PRO A 81 -26.79 -29.71 -3.16
CA PRO A 81 -27.98 -28.93 -3.44
C PRO A 81 -27.70 -27.47 -3.08
N ALA A 82 -28.04 -26.56 -3.98
CA ALA A 82 -27.92 -25.13 -3.79
C ALA A 82 -28.66 -24.73 -2.51
N THR A 83 -27.95 -24.67 -1.39
CA THR A 83 -28.40 -23.91 -0.23
C THR A 83 -28.29 -22.46 -0.67
N SER A 84 -29.44 -21.86 -0.97
CA SER A 84 -29.58 -20.43 -1.20
C SER A 84 -28.99 -19.70 0.00
N GLU A 85 -27.76 -19.23 -0.15
CA GLU A 85 -27.10 -18.39 0.85
C GLU A 85 -27.95 -17.10 0.98
N PRO A 86 -28.42 -16.74 2.19
CA PRO A 86 -29.23 -15.56 2.36
C PRO A 86 -28.47 -14.32 1.87
N PRO A 87 -29.16 -13.35 1.24
CA PRO A 87 -28.51 -12.19 0.66
C PRO A 87 -27.65 -11.48 1.72
N ALA A 88 -26.38 -11.26 1.39
CA ALA A 88 -25.46 -10.55 2.26
C ALA A 88 -26.08 -9.21 2.70
N PRO A 89 -25.97 -8.83 3.99
CA PRO A 89 -26.54 -7.58 4.46
C PRO A 89 -25.94 -6.41 3.67
N ASN A 90 -26.82 -5.51 3.19
CA ASN A 90 -26.45 -4.28 2.49
C ASN A 90 -25.77 -3.33 3.47
N VAL A 91 -24.48 -3.55 3.72
CA VAL A 91 -23.68 -2.67 4.56
C VAL A 91 -23.42 -1.37 3.79
N PRO A 92 -23.89 -0.21 4.26
CA PRO A 92 -23.66 1.05 3.57
C PRO A 92 -22.16 1.31 3.48
N ARG A 93 -21.66 1.61 2.26
CA ARG A 93 -20.26 1.99 2.04
C ARG A 93 -19.94 3.21 2.90
N LEU A 94 -19.09 3.00 3.92
CA LEU A 94 -18.58 4.08 4.76
C LEU A 94 -17.97 5.17 3.87
N LYS A 95 -18.59 6.35 3.86
CA LYS A 95 -18.07 7.51 3.14
C LYS A 95 -16.83 8.01 3.90
N ARG A 96 -15.67 7.90 3.27
CA ARG A 96 -14.43 8.44 3.82
C ARG A 96 -14.43 9.96 3.58
N TYR A 97 -14.39 10.74 4.66
CA TYR A 97 -14.31 12.20 4.58
C TYR A 97 -13.04 12.59 3.82
N ARG A 98 -13.15 13.55 2.90
CA ARG A 98 -12.01 14.17 2.24
C ARG A 98 -11.85 15.55 2.86
N GLU A 99 -10.79 15.73 3.64
CA GLU A 99 -10.34 17.06 4.04
C GLU A 99 -9.74 17.72 2.79
N GLY A 100 -10.29 18.89 2.44
CA GLY A 100 -9.84 19.74 1.33
C GLY A 100 -8.87 20.80 1.80
#